data_AF-A0A165QSH8-F1
#
_entry.id   AF-A0A165QSH8-F1
#
_cell.length_a   1.000
_cell.length_b   1.000
_cell.length_c   1.000
_cell.angle_alpha   90.00
_cell.angle_beta   90.00
_cell.angle_gamma   90.00
#
_symmetry.space_group_name_H-M   'P 1'
#
loop_
_entity.id
_entity.type
_entity.pdbx_description
1 polymer ?
#
loop_
_entity_poly.entity_id
_entity_poly.type
_entity_poly.pdbx_seq_one_letter_code
_entity_poly.pdbx_strand_id
1 'polypeptide(L)'
;MATGAAAASSSQSSSQPLLASGDWTKNLVHLAKTAELKKHALTLQLHTAHILSAHASLDQKQKAIQDVKEQKNKLESERARLLNCLREVNEDRDKADLLEATLNRECTDLRQKIQSISDTEYATAKADVDRLRQELGQPPLPSLQQTLEEKSAQYLKELRLQTEKASASGKRAAEEVGGADGQPAGKRPRGRPKGSKTNKGKAKEGAPTGSASATPAPGTAPNSAAS
;
A
#
# COMPACT_ATOMS: atom_id res chain seq x y z
N MET A 1 35.91 -4.09 58.49
CA MET A 1 35.53 -4.18 59.92
C MET A 1 35.22 -5.63 60.26
N ALA A 2 35.57 -6.03 61.48
CA ALA A 2 35.35 -7.33 62.14
C ALA A 2 36.21 -8.51 61.68
N THR A 3 37.46 -8.49 62.16
CA THR A 3 38.35 -9.62 62.42
C THR A 3 37.84 -10.43 63.63
N GLY A 4 37.65 -11.73 63.49
CA GLY A 4 37.38 -12.67 64.58
C GLY A 4 38.50 -13.69 64.70
N ALA A 5 39.43 -13.45 65.62
CA ALA A 5 40.48 -14.38 66.02
C ALA A 5 39.93 -15.35 67.08
N ALA A 6 40.18 -16.65 66.93
CA ALA A 6 39.93 -17.65 67.95
C ALA A 6 41.21 -18.46 68.20
N ALA A 7 41.52 -18.62 69.48
CA ALA A 7 42.78 -19.08 70.03
C ALA A 7 43.04 -20.58 69.83
N ALA A 8 44.33 -20.90 69.78
CA ALA A 8 44.89 -22.23 69.76
C ALA A 8 44.77 -22.95 71.12
N SER A 9 44.42 -24.23 71.09
CA SER A 9 44.62 -25.17 72.18
C SER A 9 45.42 -26.38 71.67
N SER A 10 46.70 -26.38 71.99
CA SER A 10 47.66 -27.46 71.71
C SER A 10 47.43 -28.62 72.67
N SER A 11 46.91 -29.74 72.16
CA SER A 11 46.88 -31.03 72.86
C SER A 11 47.97 -31.94 72.29
N GLN A 12 49.02 -32.17 73.07
CA GLN A 12 50.02 -33.20 72.83
C GLN A 12 49.35 -34.56 72.88
N SER A 13 49.32 -35.25 71.74
CA SER A 13 48.94 -36.67 71.64
C SER A 13 50.20 -37.49 71.39
N SER A 14 50.38 -38.48 72.26
CA SER A 14 51.43 -39.48 72.24
C SER A 14 51.48 -40.22 70.91
N SER A 15 52.63 -40.17 70.24
CA SER A 15 52.94 -40.92 69.04
C SER A 15 53.13 -42.40 69.35
N GLN A 16 52.03 -43.14 69.45
CA GLN A 16 52.05 -44.60 69.25
C GLN A 16 52.10 -44.90 67.75
N PRO A 17 52.80 -45.96 67.30
CA PRO A 17 52.78 -46.37 65.91
C PRO A 17 51.38 -46.92 65.60
N LEU A 18 50.55 -46.10 64.96
CA LEU A 18 49.28 -46.48 64.37
C LEU A 18 49.56 -47.47 63.23
N LEU A 19 49.74 -48.74 63.57
CA LEU A 19 49.52 -49.84 62.65
C LEU A 19 48.07 -49.73 62.19
N ALA A 20 47.88 -49.29 60.95
CA ALA A 20 46.59 -49.14 60.29
C ALA A 20 45.95 -50.52 60.04
N SER A 21 45.54 -51.18 61.11
CA SER A 21 44.63 -52.32 61.08
C SER A 21 43.20 -51.78 60.95
N GLY A 22 42.84 -51.33 59.74
CA GLY A 22 41.49 -50.85 59.48
C GLY A 22 41.29 -50.31 58.05
N ASP A 23 40.73 -51.14 57.18
CA ASP A 23 39.92 -50.84 55.98
C ASP A 23 40.26 -49.66 55.04
N TRP A 24 41.49 -49.16 55.04
CA TRP A 24 41.93 -48.05 54.19
C TRP A 24 41.70 -48.33 52.69
N THR A 25 41.87 -49.58 52.27
CA THR A 25 41.64 -50.02 50.90
C THR A 25 40.17 -49.89 50.51
N LYS A 26 39.22 -50.21 51.40
CA LYS A 26 37.79 -50.01 51.14
C LYS A 26 37.42 -48.53 51.09
N ASN A 27 38.01 -47.71 51.96
CA ASN A 27 37.81 -46.26 51.94
C ASN A 27 38.33 -45.63 50.64
N LEU A 28 39.48 -46.08 50.12
CA LEU A 28 40.02 -45.62 48.85
C LEU A 28 39.11 -46.02 47.68
N VAL A 29 38.65 -47.27 47.64
CA VAL A 29 37.70 -47.74 46.63
C VAL A 29 36.37 -46.96 46.70
N HIS A 30 35.88 -46.66 47.91
CA HIS A 30 34.66 -45.87 48.10
C HIS A 30 34.84 -44.42 47.60
N LEU A 31 35.99 -43.81 47.89
CA LEU A 31 36.31 -42.47 47.42
C LEU A 31 36.40 -42.42 45.89
N ALA A 32 37.04 -43.41 45.26
CA ALA A 32 37.11 -43.54 43.81
C ALA A 32 35.73 -43.67 43.18
N LYS A 33 34.87 -44.56 43.71
CA LYS A 33 33.48 -44.71 43.25
C LYS A 33 32.67 -43.43 43.43
N THR A 34 32.88 -42.70 44.52
CA THR A 34 32.22 -41.42 44.77
C THR A 34 32.69 -40.35 43.78
N ALA A 35 33.98 -40.30 43.45
CA ALA A 35 34.52 -39.40 42.44
C ALA A 35 33.95 -39.72 41.04
N GLU A 36 33.88 -41.00 40.68
CA GLU A 36 33.31 -41.46 39.42
C GLU A 36 31.80 -41.15 39.33
N LEU A 37 31.05 -41.40 40.40
CA LEU A 37 29.63 -41.01 40.50
C LEU A 37 29.45 -39.50 40.29
N LYS A 38 30.26 -38.67 40.93
CA LYS A 38 30.22 -37.20 40.78
C LYS A 38 30.53 -36.77 39.34
N LYS A 39 31.50 -37.42 38.68
CA LYS A 39 31.80 -37.19 37.25
C LYS A 39 30.58 -37.50 36.37
N HIS A 40 29.93 -38.64 36.58
CA HIS A 40 28.73 -39.01 35.83
C HIS A 40 27.56 -38.07 36.10
N ALA A 41 27.34 -37.70 37.37
CA ALA A 41 26.29 -36.75 37.76
C ALA A 41 26.50 -35.38 37.08
N LEU A 42 27.73 -34.87 37.06
CA LEU A 42 28.05 -33.61 36.39
C LEU A 42 27.83 -33.70 34.87
N THR A 43 28.23 -34.82 34.26
CA THR A 43 28.02 -35.06 32.82
C THR A 43 26.53 -35.07 32.48
N LEU A 44 25.71 -35.74 33.30
CA LEU A 44 24.25 -35.76 33.15
C LEU A 44 23.64 -34.36 33.32
N GLN A 45 24.09 -33.58 34.30
CA GLN A 45 23.65 -32.20 34.50
C GLN A 45 23.97 -31.32 33.27
N LEU A 46 25.17 -31.44 32.71
CA LEU A 46 25.58 -30.70 31.52
C LEU A 46 24.72 -31.08 30.30
N HIS A 47 24.50 -32.38 30.06
CA HIS A 47 23.60 -32.83 29.00
C HIS A 47 22.17 -32.34 29.20
N THR A 48 21.68 -32.36 30.45
CA THR A 48 20.33 -31.85 30.78
C THR A 48 20.22 -30.37 30.46
N ALA A 49 21.21 -29.55 30.84
CA ALA A 49 21.26 -28.13 30.52
C ALA A 49 21.28 -27.89 28.99
N HIS A 50 22.05 -28.67 28.24
CA HIS A 50 22.08 -28.59 26.77
C HIS A 50 20.73 -28.95 26.14
N ILE A 51 20.07 -30.01 26.61
CA ILE A 51 18.74 -30.41 26.14
C ILE A 51 17.72 -29.30 26.40
N LEU A 52 17.71 -28.72 27.61
CA LEU A 52 16.79 -27.63 27.96
C LEU A 52 17.03 -26.38 27.11
N SER A 53 18.29 -26.01 26.88
CA SER A 53 18.64 -24.88 26.01
C SER A 53 18.22 -25.12 24.56
N ALA A 54 18.44 -26.34 24.05
CA ALA A 54 18.01 -26.71 22.70
C ALA A 54 16.48 -26.68 22.56
N HIS A 55 15.73 -27.13 23.58
CA HIS A 55 14.27 -27.02 23.61
C HIS A 55 13.79 -25.57 23.58
N ALA A 56 14.35 -24.69 24.41
CA ALA A 56 14.00 -23.27 24.39
C ALA A 56 14.26 -22.64 23.01
N SER A 57 15.38 -22.99 22.37
CA SER A 57 15.67 -22.52 21.00
C SER A 57 14.72 -23.11 19.96
N LEU A 58 14.31 -24.37 20.10
CA LEU A 58 13.36 -25.02 19.21
C LEU A 58 11.99 -24.30 19.28
N ASP A 59 11.48 -24.08 20.49
CA ASP A 59 10.18 -23.43 20.71
C ASP A 59 10.16 -22.00 20.16
N GLN A 60 11.25 -21.25 20.38
CA GLN A 60 11.40 -19.91 19.81
C GLN A 60 11.37 -19.93 18.28
N LYS A 61 12.07 -20.89 17.65
CA LYS A 61 12.07 -21.02 16.18
C LYS A 61 10.72 -21.49 15.64
N GLN A 62 10.03 -22.39 16.34
CA GLN A 62 8.70 -22.83 15.95
C GLN A 62 7.69 -21.68 16.00
N LYS A 63 7.74 -20.84 17.03
CA LYS A 63 6.93 -19.62 17.11
C LYS A 63 7.25 -18.67 15.96
N ALA A 64 8.53 -18.39 15.69
CA ALA A 64 8.92 -17.53 14.59
C ALA A 64 8.45 -18.06 13.22
N ILE A 65 8.49 -19.39 13.00
CA ILE A 65 7.94 -20.02 11.79
C ILE A 65 6.44 -19.77 11.67
N GLN A 66 5.71 -19.88 12.79
CA GLN A 66 4.26 -19.64 12.80
C GLN A 66 3.94 -18.17 12.48
N ASP A 67 4.64 -17.23 13.11
CA ASP A 67 4.48 -15.79 12.87
C ASP A 67 4.73 -15.44 11.38
N VAL A 68 5.77 -16.02 10.77
CA VAL A 68 6.08 -15.83 9.34
C VAL A 68 5.00 -16.42 8.43
N LYS A 69 4.44 -17.60 8.78
CA LYS A 69 3.34 -18.21 8.01
C LYS A 69 2.09 -17.34 8.02
N GLU A 70 1.75 -16.76 9.17
CA GLU A 70 0.61 -15.86 9.31
C GLU A 70 0.80 -14.56 8.53
N GLN A 71 1.99 -13.95 8.60
CA GLN A 71 2.32 -12.78 7.79
C GLN A 71 2.24 -13.07 6.29
N LYS A 72 2.75 -14.23 5.85
CA LYS A 72 2.65 -14.67 4.45
C LYS A 72 1.19 -14.79 4.02
N ASN A 73 0.35 -15.47 4.81
CA ASN A 73 -1.07 -15.63 4.51
C ASN A 73 -1.80 -14.28 4.39
N LYS A 74 -1.49 -13.32 5.27
CA LYS A 74 -2.03 -11.96 5.20
C LYS A 74 -1.62 -11.25 3.91
N LEU A 75 -0.35 -11.33 3.53
CA LEU A 75 0.13 -10.74 2.28
C LEU A 75 -0.50 -11.41 1.04
N GLU A 76 -0.71 -12.72 1.07
CA GLU A 76 -1.39 -13.44 -0.01
C GLU A 76 -2.85 -13.01 -0.14
N SER A 77 -3.57 -12.81 0.98
CA SER A 77 -4.94 -12.28 0.95
C SER A 77 -5.02 -10.86 0.39
N GLU A 78 -4.08 -9.98 0.76
CA GLU A 78 -4.03 -8.62 0.21
C GLU A 78 -3.66 -8.62 -1.27
N ARG A 79 -2.73 -9.49 -1.68
CA ARG A 79 -2.40 -9.67 -3.10
C ARG A 79 -3.65 -10.10 -3.90
N ALA A 80 -4.41 -11.06 -3.39
CA ALA A 80 -5.64 -11.51 -4.04
C ALA A 80 -6.68 -10.38 -4.12
N ARG A 81 -6.88 -9.63 -3.03
CA ARG A 81 -7.78 -8.47 -2.99
C ARG A 81 -7.40 -7.41 -4.02
N LEU A 82 -6.13 -7.02 -4.08
CA LEU A 82 -5.62 -6.01 -5.01
C LEU A 82 -5.73 -6.46 -6.47
N LEU A 83 -5.49 -7.74 -6.77
CA LEU A 83 -5.69 -8.30 -8.10
C LEU A 83 -7.16 -8.24 -8.53
N ASN A 84 -8.10 -8.52 -7.62
CA ASN A 84 -9.52 -8.38 -7.92
C ASN A 84 -9.90 -6.92 -8.18
N CYS A 85 -9.43 -5.97 -7.35
CA CYS A 85 -9.66 -4.55 -7.59
C CYS A 85 -9.09 -4.08 -8.95
N LEU A 86 -7.91 -4.57 -9.33
CA LEU A 86 -7.32 -4.24 -10.64
C LEU A 86 -8.16 -4.80 -11.80
N ARG A 87 -8.71 -6.01 -11.64
CA ARG A 87 -9.63 -6.59 -12.62
C ARG A 87 -10.87 -5.71 -12.79
N GLU A 88 -11.50 -5.30 -11.69
CA GLU A 88 -12.69 -4.42 -11.71
C GLU A 88 -12.40 -3.09 -12.40
N VAL A 89 -11.28 -2.44 -12.07
CA VAL A 89 -10.88 -1.18 -12.72
C VAL A 89 -10.68 -1.35 -14.22
N ASN A 90 -10.07 -2.45 -14.65
CA ASN A 90 -9.91 -2.73 -16.09
C ASN A 90 -11.26 -2.96 -16.77
N GLU A 91 -12.18 -3.69 -16.15
CA GLU A 91 -13.53 -3.91 -16.68
C GLU A 91 -14.32 -2.60 -16.81
N ASP A 92 -14.20 -1.70 -15.83
CA ASP A 92 -14.88 -0.41 -15.88
C ASP A 92 -14.25 0.54 -16.90
N ARG A 93 -12.92 0.49 -17.09
CA ARG A 93 -12.25 1.19 -18.18
C ARG A 93 -12.77 0.69 -19.53
N ASP A 94 -12.82 -0.62 -19.75
CA ASP A 94 -13.26 -1.19 -21.02
C ASP A 94 -14.73 -0.83 -21.32
N LYS A 95 -15.60 -0.75 -20.29
CA LYS A 95 -16.96 -0.22 -20.42
C LYS A 95 -16.97 1.26 -20.79
N ALA A 96 -16.14 2.07 -20.14
CA ALA A 96 -16.04 3.51 -20.44
C ALA A 96 -15.57 3.75 -21.88
N ASP A 97 -14.56 3.00 -22.35
CA ASP A 97 -14.05 3.07 -23.72
C ASP A 97 -15.15 2.70 -24.74
N LEU A 98 -15.95 1.67 -24.45
CA LEU A 98 -17.09 1.29 -25.31
C LEU A 98 -18.18 2.37 -25.34
N LEU A 99 -18.51 2.97 -24.20
CA LEU A 99 -19.48 4.06 -24.11
C LEU A 99 -18.97 5.31 -24.83
N GLU A 100 -17.69 5.65 -24.68
CA GLU A 100 -17.06 6.76 -25.39
C GLU A 100 -17.12 6.55 -26.90
N ALA A 101 -16.73 5.37 -27.39
CA ALA A 101 -16.78 5.05 -28.81
C ALA A 101 -18.20 5.16 -29.37
N THR A 102 -19.20 4.69 -28.60
CA THR A 102 -20.62 4.77 -28.97
C THR A 102 -21.08 6.22 -29.06
N LEU A 103 -20.82 7.02 -28.03
CA LEU A 103 -21.20 8.45 -28.01
C LEU A 103 -20.48 9.25 -29.09
N ASN A 104 -19.22 8.96 -29.37
CA ASN A 104 -18.47 9.61 -30.45
C ASN A 104 -19.07 9.32 -31.83
N ARG A 105 -19.49 8.06 -32.06
CA ARG A 105 -20.21 7.69 -33.28
C ARG A 105 -21.54 8.41 -33.39
N GLU A 106 -22.36 8.40 -32.33
CA GLU A 106 -23.65 9.09 -32.31
C GLU A 106 -23.50 10.60 -32.52
N CYS A 107 -22.50 11.24 -31.90
CA CYS A 107 -22.19 12.65 -32.13
C CYS A 107 -21.83 12.92 -33.59
N THR A 108 -21.05 12.04 -34.20
CA THR A 108 -20.66 12.15 -35.62
C THR A 108 -21.89 12.02 -36.52
N ASP A 109 -22.73 11.01 -36.27
CA ASP A 109 -23.96 10.77 -37.04
C ASP A 109 -24.94 11.94 -36.90
N LEU A 110 -25.11 12.49 -35.69
CA LEU A 110 -25.95 13.67 -35.45
C LEU A 110 -25.41 14.92 -36.15
N ARG A 111 -24.09 15.15 -36.12
CA ARG A 111 -23.46 16.27 -36.85
C ARG A 111 -23.68 16.15 -38.35
N GLN A 112 -23.50 14.95 -38.91
CA GLN A 112 -23.77 14.69 -40.33
C GLN A 112 -25.24 14.92 -40.67
N LYS A 113 -26.16 14.44 -39.83
CA LYS A 113 -27.60 14.65 -40.03
C LYS A 113 -27.98 16.13 -39.97
N ILE A 114 -27.46 16.88 -39.00
CA ILE A 114 -27.68 18.33 -38.90
C ILE A 114 -27.16 19.03 -40.15
N GLN A 115 -25.96 18.69 -40.61
CA GLN A 115 -25.39 19.28 -41.82
C GLN A 115 -26.25 18.98 -43.04
N SER A 116 -26.67 17.72 -43.21
CA SER A 116 -27.53 17.30 -44.32
C SER A 116 -28.85 18.09 -44.34
N ILE A 117 -29.56 18.18 -43.21
CA ILE A 117 -30.83 18.90 -43.14
C ILE A 117 -30.63 20.40 -43.37
N SER A 118 -29.55 20.96 -42.81
CA SER A 118 -29.27 22.40 -42.91
C SER A 118 -28.97 22.83 -44.35
N ASP A 119 -28.17 22.04 -45.07
CA ASP A 119 -27.69 22.38 -46.41
C ASP A 119 -28.72 22.10 -47.52
N THR A 120 -29.59 21.09 -47.35
CA THR A 120 -30.52 20.68 -48.41
C THR A 120 -31.95 21.15 -48.13
N GLU A 121 -32.62 20.50 -47.19
CA GLU A 121 -34.05 20.66 -46.92
C GLU A 121 -34.35 22.05 -46.34
N TYR A 122 -33.60 22.46 -45.31
CA TYR A 122 -33.81 23.74 -44.65
C TYR A 122 -33.47 24.92 -45.56
N ALA A 123 -32.33 24.87 -46.25
CA ALA A 123 -31.91 25.94 -47.15
C ALA A 123 -32.94 26.18 -48.28
N THR A 124 -33.43 25.10 -48.89
CA THR A 124 -34.46 25.17 -49.95
C THR A 124 -35.76 25.75 -49.39
N ALA A 125 -36.25 25.21 -48.27
CA ALA A 125 -37.48 25.70 -47.64
C ALA A 125 -37.38 27.16 -47.20
N LYS A 126 -36.22 27.59 -46.66
CA LYS A 126 -35.99 28.98 -46.28
C LYS A 126 -36.03 29.91 -47.51
N ALA A 127 -35.38 29.51 -48.60
CA ALA A 127 -35.38 30.30 -49.84
C ALA A 127 -36.81 30.48 -50.39
N ASP A 128 -37.61 29.41 -50.39
CA ASP A 128 -39.01 29.47 -50.83
C ASP A 128 -39.86 30.39 -49.95
N VAL A 129 -39.70 30.32 -48.62
CA VAL A 129 -40.43 31.19 -47.68
C VAL A 129 -39.99 32.65 -47.81
N ASP A 130 -38.69 32.91 -47.95
CA ASP A 130 -38.19 34.28 -48.13
C ASP A 130 -38.67 34.89 -49.45
N ARG A 131 -38.76 34.10 -50.53
CA ARG A 131 -39.37 34.52 -51.79
C ARG A 131 -40.84 34.93 -51.61
N LEU A 132 -41.65 34.08 -50.97
CA LEU A 132 -43.07 34.38 -50.70
C LEU A 132 -43.24 35.60 -49.79
N ARG A 133 -42.36 35.78 -48.80
CA ARG A 133 -42.36 36.98 -47.95
C ARG A 133 -42.03 38.23 -48.74
N GLN A 134 -41.06 38.16 -49.65
CA GLN A 134 -40.72 39.27 -50.52
C GLN A 134 -41.89 39.66 -51.44
N GLU A 135 -42.62 38.69 -51.99
CA GLU A 135 -43.85 38.92 -52.77
C GLU A 135 -44.96 39.59 -51.95
N LEU A 136 -45.04 39.28 -50.65
CA LEU A 136 -45.99 39.88 -49.70
C LEU A 136 -45.49 41.18 -49.04
N GLY A 137 -44.30 41.67 -49.40
CA GLY A 137 -43.69 42.87 -48.81
C GLY A 137 -43.21 42.72 -47.36
N GLN A 138 -43.01 41.49 -46.88
CA GLN A 138 -42.50 41.18 -45.55
C GLN A 138 -40.96 40.99 -45.56
N PRO A 139 -40.27 41.31 -44.44
CA PRO A 139 -38.83 41.07 -44.33
C PRO A 139 -38.50 39.57 -44.27
N PRO A 140 -37.30 39.18 -44.74
CA PRO A 140 -36.86 37.79 -44.74
C PRO A 140 -36.72 37.23 -43.32
N LEU A 141 -36.80 35.91 -43.20
CA LEU A 141 -36.65 35.24 -41.92
C LEU A 141 -35.23 35.35 -41.35
N PRO A 142 -35.09 35.41 -40.00
CA PRO A 142 -33.80 35.38 -39.34
C PRO A 142 -33.03 34.11 -39.67
N SER A 143 -31.71 34.16 -39.49
CA SER A 143 -30.84 33.02 -39.81
C SER A 143 -31.05 31.84 -38.85
N LEU A 144 -30.78 30.63 -39.33
CA LEU A 144 -30.79 29.43 -38.49
C LEU A 144 -29.83 29.57 -37.30
N GLN A 145 -28.65 30.14 -37.55
CA GLN A 145 -27.62 30.44 -36.55
C GLN A 145 -28.18 31.30 -35.41
N GLN A 146 -28.84 32.42 -35.75
CA GLN A 146 -29.44 33.32 -34.76
C GLN A 146 -30.51 32.60 -33.92
N THR A 147 -31.34 31.79 -34.56
CA THR A 147 -32.39 31.02 -33.87
C THR A 147 -31.78 29.96 -32.92
N LEU A 148 -30.67 29.33 -33.32
CA LEU A 148 -29.94 28.36 -32.48
C LEU A 148 -29.27 29.04 -31.29
N GLU A 149 -28.65 30.21 -31.48
CA GLU A 149 -28.03 30.99 -30.41
C GLU A 149 -29.06 31.40 -29.36
N GLU A 150 -30.22 31.92 -29.78
CA GLU A 150 -31.32 32.27 -28.89
C GLU A 150 -31.82 31.07 -28.07
N LYS A 151 -32.02 29.91 -28.70
CA LYS A 151 -32.41 28.67 -27.99
C LYS A 151 -31.32 28.16 -27.06
N SER A 152 -30.06 28.25 -27.45
CA SER A 152 -28.93 27.83 -26.60
C SER A 152 -28.84 28.69 -25.33
N ALA A 153 -29.06 30.01 -25.47
CA ALA A 153 -29.11 30.93 -24.35
C ALA A 153 -30.29 30.62 -23.40
N GLN A 154 -31.46 30.27 -23.95
CA GLN A 154 -32.62 29.82 -23.17
C GLN A 154 -32.32 28.52 -22.40
N TYR A 155 -31.74 27.52 -23.06
CA TYR A 155 -31.39 26.25 -22.42
C TYR A 155 -30.39 26.44 -21.28
N LEU A 156 -29.35 27.24 -21.48
CA LEU A 156 -28.38 27.56 -20.42
C LEU A 156 -29.01 28.35 -19.26
N LYS A 157 -29.99 29.20 -19.54
CA LYS A 157 -30.75 29.91 -18.51
C LYS A 157 -31.60 28.93 -17.70
N GLU A 158 -32.28 28.00 -18.37
CA GLU A 158 -33.11 26.98 -17.72
C GLU A 158 -32.28 26.00 -16.88
N LEU A 159 -31.12 25.57 -17.38
CA LEU A 159 -30.19 24.71 -16.64
C LEU A 159 -29.67 25.37 -15.36
N ARG A 160 -29.36 26.67 -15.41
CA ARG A 160 -28.99 27.45 -14.21
C ARG A 160 -30.13 27.48 -13.19
N LEU A 161 -31.35 27.74 -13.65
CA LEU A 161 -32.53 27.82 -12.80
C LEU A 161 -32.89 26.46 -12.19
N GLN A 162 -32.72 25.36 -12.94
CA GLN A 162 -32.89 24.00 -12.47
C GLN A 162 -31.83 23.62 -11.42
N THR A 163 -30.58 24.02 -11.64
CA THR A 163 -29.48 23.82 -10.68
C THR A 163 -29.72 24.61 -9.40
N GLU A 164 -30.16 25.86 -9.49
CA GLU A 164 -30.55 26.67 -8.33
C GLU A 164 -31.71 26.03 -7.57
N LYS A 165 -32.74 25.51 -8.25
CA LYS A 165 -33.88 24.80 -7.65
C LYS A 165 -33.48 23.50 -6.95
N ALA A 166 -32.57 22.73 -7.55
CA ALA A 166 -32.02 21.52 -6.92
C ALA A 166 -31.17 21.86 -5.69
N SER A 167 -30.36 22.93 -5.75
CA SER A 167 -29.53 23.39 -4.64
C SER A 167 -30.35 24.00 -3.47
N ALA A 168 -31.50 24.61 -3.76
CA ALA A 168 -32.41 25.16 -2.75
C ALA A 168 -33.22 24.07 -2.00
N SER A 169 -33.39 22.90 -2.62
CA SER A 169 -34.18 21.78 -2.06
C SER A 169 -33.35 20.83 -1.18
N GLY A 170 -32.01 20.93 -1.22
CA GLY A 170 -31.09 20.02 -0.53
C GLY A 170 -30.77 20.34 0.95
N LYS A 171 -31.38 21.36 1.57
CA LYS A 171 -31.05 21.77 2.96
C LYS A 171 -31.82 21.02 4.08
N ARG A 172 -32.53 19.92 3.82
CA ARG A 172 -33.27 19.17 4.88
C ARG A 172 -33.28 17.63 4.77
N ALA A 173 -32.28 17.00 4.14
CA ALA A 173 -32.22 15.53 4.07
C ALA A 173 -30.83 14.98 4.42
N ALA A 174 -30.24 15.51 5.48
CA ALA A 174 -29.09 14.91 6.15
C ALA A 174 -29.42 14.67 7.63
N GLU A 175 -30.56 14.03 7.88
CA GLU A 175 -30.80 13.36 9.15
C GLU A 175 -31.70 12.15 8.89
N GLU A 176 -31.30 11.02 9.47
CA GLU A 176 -32.12 9.82 9.69
C GLU A 176 -32.34 8.83 8.51
N VAL A 177 -31.39 7.89 8.33
CA VAL A 177 -31.66 6.43 8.28
C VAL A 177 -30.37 5.69 8.69
N GLY A 178 -30.41 4.93 9.79
CA GLY A 178 -29.63 3.69 9.92
C GLY A 178 -28.62 3.52 11.07
N GLY A 179 -29.09 3.42 12.31
CA GLY A 179 -28.84 2.31 13.23
C GLY A 179 -27.43 1.79 13.58
N ALA A 180 -27.13 1.91 14.89
CA ALA A 180 -26.48 0.94 15.79
C ALA A 180 -24.93 0.87 15.93
N ASP A 181 -24.54 1.11 17.19
CA ASP A 181 -23.36 0.62 17.92
C ASP A 181 -21.94 1.16 17.62
N GLY A 182 -21.57 2.21 18.37
CA GLY A 182 -20.45 2.13 19.32
C GLY A 182 -19.00 2.23 18.83
N GLN A 183 -18.42 3.43 18.78
CA GLN A 183 -17.04 3.68 19.26
C GLN A 183 -16.68 5.18 19.37
N PRO A 184 -15.83 5.61 20.34
CA PRO A 184 -15.75 7.00 20.75
C PRO A 184 -14.65 7.81 20.03
N ALA A 185 -14.98 9.07 19.78
CA ALA A 185 -14.13 10.27 19.91
C ALA A 185 -12.67 10.20 19.43
N GLY A 186 -12.44 10.31 18.12
CA GLY A 186 -11.15 10.66 17.53
C GLY A 186 -11.18 12.01 16.83
N LYS A 187 -10.82 13.09 17.54
CA LYS A 187 -10.73 14.44 16.99
C LYS A 187 -9.71 14.53 15.84
N ARG A 188 -10.18 14.82 14.63
CA ARG A 188 -9.49 15.69 13.66
C ARG A 188 -10.54 16.72 13.24
N PRO A 189 -10.26 18.03 13.15
CA PRO A 189 -9.35 18.59 12.12
C PRO A 189 -8.66 19.92 12.57
N ARG A 190 -7.59 20.43 11.96
CA ARG A 190 -7.58 21.31 10.77
C ARG A 190 -6.20 21.97 10.72
N GLY A 191 -5.71 22.28 9.52
CA GLY A 191 -5.04 23.57 9.31
C GLY A 191 -3.57 23.54 8.89
N ARG A 192 -3.39 23.51 7.56
CA ARG A 192 -2.43 24.30 6.77
C ARG A 192 -0.93 23.95 6.87
N PRO A 193 -0.24 23.78 5.72
CA PRO A 193 1.21 23.62 5.70
C PRO A 193 1.87 24.96 6.05
N LYS A 194 2.63 25.02 7.15
CA LYS A 194 3.52 26.14 7.45
C LYS A 194 4.89 25.87 6.83
N GLY A 195 5.12 26.53 5.69
CA GLY A 195 6.34 27.26 5.34
C GLY A 195 7.70 26.64 5.68
N SER A 196 8.42 26.30 4.62
CA SER A 196 9.80 26.68 4.33
C SER A 196 10.65 27.19 5.51
N LYS A 197 11.64 26.38 5.90
CA LYS A 197 12.96 26.89 6.33
C LYS A 197 14.04 26.14 5.59
N THR A 198 14.51 26.78 4.52
CA THR A 198 15.83 26.56 3.94
C THR A 198 16.92 27.10 4.88
N ASN A 199 18.04 26.37 4.87
CA ASN A 199 19.42 26.80 5.11
C ASN A 199 19.94 26.88 6.57
N LYS A 200 20.96 26.06 6.89
CA LYS A 200 22.37 26.50 6.94
C LYS A 200 23.33 25.35 7.27
N GLY A 201 24.04 24.91 6.23
CA GLY A 201 25.44 24.48 6.18
C GLY A 201 26.07 23.63 7.28
N LYS A 202 26.63 22.48 6.86
CA LYS A 202 28.04 22.22 7.12
C LYS A 202 28.67 21.47 5.94
N ALA A 203 29.60 22.14 5.29
CA ALA A 203 30.46 21.61 4.25
C ALA A 203 31.37 20.50 4.80
N LYS A 204 31.65 19.49 3.97
CA LYS A 204 33.02 19.00 3.80
C LYS A 204 33.21 18.38 2.41
N GLU A 205 34.33 18.73 1.82
CA GLU A 205 34.80 18.51 0.47
C GLU A 205 34.94 17.02 0.08
N GLY A 206 34.89 16.77 -1.24
CA GLY A 206 35.32 15.53 -1.87
C GLY A 206 35.16 15.59 -3.38
N ALA A 207 36.29 15.71 -4.08
CA ALA A 207 36.52 16.06 -5.48
C ALA A 207 35.80 15.23 -6.59
N PRO A 208 35.77 15.75 -7.84
CA PRO A 208 35.16 15.10 -9.00
C PRO A 208 36.13 14.15 -9.71
N THR A 209 35.63 13.00 -10.15
CA THR A 209 36.28 12.21 -11.21
C THR A 209 35.26 12.01 -12.32
N GLY A 210 35.53 12.64 -13.46
CA GLY A 210 34.80 12.38 -14.69
C GLY A 210 35.07 10.95 -15.19
N SER A 211 34.08 10.40 -15.90
CA SER A 211 34.37 9.57 -17.06
C SER A 211 33.21 9.70 -18.03
N ALA A 212 33.50 10.36 -19.14
CA ALA A 212 32.73 10.31 -20.36
C ALA A 212 32.92 8.93 -21.01
N SER A 213 31.84 8.36 -21.55
CA SER A 213 31.83 7.48 -22.73
C SER A 213 30.38 7.06 -22.97
N ALA A 214 29.66 7.74 -23.86
CA ALA A 214 29.58 7.39 -25.28
C ALA A 214 28.57 6.26 -25.52
N THR A 215 27.36 6.69 -25.88
CA THR A 215 26.47 6.02 -26.83
C THR A 215 27.23 5.62 -28.10
N PRO A 216 26.87 4.48 -28.70
CA PRO A 216 26.37 4.58 -30.07
C PRO A 216 25.16 3.66 -30.33
N ALA A 217 24.16 4.22 -31.00
CA ALA A 217 23.27 3.50 -31.94
C ALA A 217 23.81 3.76 -33.36
N PRO A 218 23.21 3.28 -34.47
CA PRO A 218 22.37 2.09 -34.72
C PRO A 218 23.02 1.17 -35.80
N GLY A 219 22.54 -0.07 -35.94
CA GLY A 219 22.93 -0.97 -37.04
C GLY A 219 21.72 -1.37 -37.87
N THR A 220 21.63 -0.86 -39.10
CA THR A 220 20.57 -1.14 -40.08
C THR A 220 21.15 -1.84 -41.31
N ALA A 221 20.58 -3.01 -41.64
CA ALA A 221 20.39 -3.61 -42.98
C ALA A 221 21.62 -4.12 -43.79
N PRO A 222 21.42 -4.86 -44.90
CA PRO A 222 20.40 -5.86 -45.27
C PRO A 222 21.03 -7.16 -45.85
N ASN A 223 20.16 -8.07 -46.34
CA ASN A 223 20.30 -8.83 -47.60
C ASN A 223 20.39 -10.37 -47.46
N SER A 224 19.36 -11.08 -47.93
CA SER A 224 19.49 -12.08 -49.01
C SER A 224 18.11 -12.62 -49.41
N ALA A 225 17.77 -12.39 -50.69
CA ALA A 225 16.72 -13.06 -51.42
C ALA A 225 17.32 -14.23 -52.24
N ALA A 226 16.44 -15.14 -52.66
CA ALA A 226 16.55 -16.11 -53.75
C ALA A 226 17.46 -17.34 -53.56
N SER A 227 16.84 -18.51 -53.39
CA SER A 227 16.54 -19.47 -54.48
C SER A 227 15.52 -20.50 -54.02
#